data_AF-A0A3N5QI21-F1
#
_entry.id   AF-A0A3N5QI21-F1
#
_cell.length_a   1.000
_cell.length_b   1.000
_cell.length_c   1.000
_cell.angle_alpha   90.00
_cell.angle_beta   90.00
_cell.angle_gamma   90.00
#
_symmetry.space_group_name_H-M   'P 1'
#
loop_
_entity.id
_entity.type
_entity.pdbx_description
1 polymer ?
#
loop_
_entity_poly.entity_id
_entity_poly.type
_entity_poly.pdbx_seq_one_letter_code
_entity_poly.pdbx_strand_id
1 'polypeptide(L)'
;MILKLSNVFTVVFLVFSSVTFTQNFSHNVAANNKKYFVSDLQKQVDIHHYHLIIDLNTEEKILKGTAKLTATKNPKLDLNSELELNLYDNLIVSSIKVNDTNAAYSRNKNRLFIKS
;
A
#
# COMPACT_ATOMS: atom_id res chain seq x y z
N MET A 1 29.61 -39.33 34.41
CA MET A 1 28.70 -39.45 33.25
C MET A 1 27.73 -38.27 33.22
N ILE A 2 28.23 -37.05 32.96
CA ILE A 2 27.42 -35.81 32.97
C ILE A 2 27.57 -35.03 31.64
N LEU A 3 28.48 -35.44 30.76
CA LEU A 3 28.87 -34.69 29.56
C LEU A 3 28.01 -34.94 28.30
N LYS A 4 26.84 -35.60 28.39
CA LYS A 4 26.00 -35.87 27.21
C LYS A 4 24.68 -35.10 27.16
N LEU A 5 24.20 -34.53 28.27
CA LEU A 5 22.92 -33.79 28.28
C LEU A 5 23.07 -32.31 27.88
N SER A 6 24.21 -31.69 28.21
CA SER A 6 24.49 -30.28 27.90
C SER A 6 24.47 -29.99 26.40
N ASN A 7 25.10 -30.84 25.59
CA ASN A 7 25.26 -30.58 24.15
C ASN A 7 23.95 -30.72 23.35
N VAL A 8 22.99 -31.52 23.83
CA VAL A 8 21.69 -31.69 23.14
C VAL A 8 20.80 -30.47 23.35
N PHE A 9 20.83 -29.88 24.55
CA PHE A 9 20.03 -28.67 24.85
C PHE A 9 20.51 -27.44 24.06
N THR A 10 21.83 -27.26 23.92
CA THR A 10 22.38 -26.11 23.18
C THR A 10 22.04 -26.15 21.70
N VAL A 11 22.02 -27.34 21.09
CA VAL A 11 21.68 -27.49 19.66
C VAL A 11 20.18 -27.26 19.42
N VAL A 12 19.30 -27.72 20.31
CA VAL A 12 17.85 -27.48 20.17
C VAL A 12 17.51 -25.99 20.32
N PHE A 13 18.20 -25.27 21.22
CA PHE A 13 17.98 -23.83 21.41
C PHE A 13 18.42 -23.00 20.19
N LEU A 14 19.54 -23.37 19.55
CA LEU A 14 20.03 -22.69 18.35
C LEU A 14 19.08 -22.90 17.15
N VAL A 15 18.53 -24.10 16.97
CA VAL A 15 17.59 -24.37 15.86
C VAL A 15 16.25 -23.65 16.07
N PHE A 16 15.73 -23.54 17.30
CA PHE A 16 14.50 -22.79 17.55
C PHE A 16 14.65 -21.28 17.29
N SER A 17 15.81 -20.71 17.56
CA SER A 17 16.07 -19.28 17.36
C SER A 17 16.12 -18.87 15.88
N SER A 18 16.60 -19.74 14.97
CA SER A 18 16.74 -19.41 13.54
C SER A 18 15.41 -19.51 12.78
N VAL A 19 14.52 -20.44 13.16
CA VAL A 19 13.21 -20.60 12.52
C VAL A 19 12.21 -19.53 13.00
N THR A 20 12.31 -19.09 14.26
CA THR A 20 11.40 -18.04 14.80
C THR A 20 11.81 -16.62 14.41
N PHE A 21 13.09 -16.35 14.16
CA PHE A 21 13.54 -15.02 13.73
C PHE A 21 13.19 -14.71 12.26
N THR A 22 13.25 -15.71 11.38
CA THR A 22 12.92 -15.54 9.95
C THR A 22 11.42 -15.34 9.69
N GLN A 23 10.54 -15.90 10.53
CA GLN A 23 9.10 -15.71 10.39
C GLN A 23 8.64 -14.28 10.73
N ASN A 24 9.30 -13.60 11.68
CA ASN A 24 8.95 -12.23 12.06
C ASN A 24 9.39 -11.17 11.03
N PHE A 25 10.43 -11.42 10.24
CA PHE A 25 10.81 -10.50 9.16
C PHE A 25 9.86 -10.60 7.97
N SER A 26 9.42 -11.80 7.59
CA SER A 26 8.48 -11.99 6.48
C SER A 26 7.07 -11.44 6.78
N HIS A 27 6.63 -11.56 8.04
CA HIS A 27 5.32 -11.05 8.45
C HIS A 27 5.21 -9.52 8.43
N ASN A 28 6.34 -8.79 8.54
CA ASN A 28 6.35 -7.33 8.45
C ASN A 28 6.30 -6.82 7.00
N VAL A 29 6.78 -7.62 6.03
CA VAL A 29 6.61 -7.31 4.59
C VAL A 29 5.19 -7.65 4.12
N ALA A 30 4.59 -8.70 4.68
CA ALA A 30 3.23 -9.15 4.36
C ALA A 30 2.09 -8.42 5.11
N ALA A 31 2.39 -7.63 6.15
CA ALA A 31 1.39 -6.90 6.95
C ALA A 31 1.08 -5.47 6.46
N ASN A 32 1.28 -5.20 5.17
CA ASN A 32 1.17 -3.86 4.58
C ASN A 32 -0.28 -3.39 4.29
N ASN A 33 -1.18 -3.61 5.26
CA ASN A 33 -2.60 -3.21 5.23
C ASN A 33 -2.98 -2.30 6.41
N LYS A 34 -2.01 -1.70 7.12
CA LYS A 34 -2.35 -0.68 8.11
C LYS A 34 -2.89 0.57 7.40
N LYS A 35 -4.08 1.02 7.81
CA LYS A 35 -4.80 2.23 7.36
C LYS A 35 -3.94 3.50 7.25
N TYR A 36 -2.78 3.53 7.90
CA TYR A 36 -1.87 4.67 8.01
C TYR A 36 -0.47 4.44 7.43
N PHE A 37 -0.22 3.32 6.75
CA PHE A 37 1.06 3.11 6.07
C PHE A 37 1.11 3.94 4.78
N VAL A 38 2.11 4.82 4.67
CA VAL A 38 2.41 5.57 3.46
C VAL A 38 3.54 4.85 2.73
N SER A 39 3.29 4.37 1.52
CA SER A 39 4.26 3.64 0.72
C SER A 39 5.37 4.55 0.20
N ASP A 40 6.49 3.95 -0.21
CA ASP A 40 7.57 4.73 -0.82
C ASP A 40 7.15 5.35 -2.16
N LEU A 41 6.18 4.78 -2.88
CA LEU A 41 5.58 5.42 -4.06
C LEU A 41 4.78 6.65 -3.67
N GLN A 42 3.99 6.59 -2.58
CA GLN A 42 3.21 7.73 -2.09
C GLN A 42 4.11 8.88 -1.61
N LYS A 43 5.25 8.57 -0.99
CA LYS A 43 6.21 9.60 -0.52
C LYS A 43 6.87 10.39 -1.66
N GLN A 44 6.82 9.88 -2.90
CA GLN A 44 7.39 10.56 -4.07
C GLN A 44 6.49 11.65 -4.62
N VAL A 45 5.25 11.72 -4.17
CA VAL A 45 4.23 12.58 -4.75
C VAL A 45 3.80 13.57 -3.70
N ASP A 46 3.99 14.85 -4.01
CA ASP A 46 3.48 15.94 -3.20
C ASP A 46 2.13 16.39 -3.75
N ILE A 47 1.07 16.28 -2.94
CA ILE A 47 -0.27 16.68 -3.35
C ILE A 47 -0.52 18.11 -2.89
N HIS A 48 -0.70 19.02 -3.83
CA HIS A 48 -0.92 20.43 -3.54
C HIS A 48 -2.40 20.74 -3.29
N HIS A 49 -3.29 20.15 -4.09
CA HIS A 49 -4.72 20.49 -4.06
C HIS A 49 -5.61 19.27 -4.34
N TYR A 50 -6.73 19.23 -3.64
CA TYR A 50 -7.85 18.33 -3.89
C TYR A 50 -9.07 19.16 -4.25
N HIS A 51 -9.70 18.84 -5.38
CA HIS A 51 -11.02 19.33 -5.73
C HIS A 51 -11.96 18.12 -5.81
N LEU A 52 -12.90 18.07 -4.88
CA LEU A 52 -13.82 16.95 -4.70
C LEU A 52 -15.25 17.42 -4.94
N ILE A 53 -15.93 16.74 -5.86
CA ILE A 53 -17.36 16.93 -6.13
C ILE A 53 -18.03 15.60 -5.77
N ILE A 54 -19.02 15.66 -4.88
CA ILE A 54 -19.79 14.50 -4.42
C ILE A 54 -21.25 14.74 -4.73
N ASP A 55 -21.90 13.71 -5.25
CA ASP A 55 -23.34 13.57 -5.39
C ASP A 55 -23.79 12.43 -4.49
N LEU A 56 -24.72 12.72 -3.57
CA LEU A 56 -25.21 11.79 -2.57
C LEU A 56 -26.69 11.52 -2.82
N ASN A 57 -27.01 10.30 -3.26
CA ASN A 57 -28.37 9.80 -3.28
C ASN A 57 -28.65 9.05 -1.97
N THR A 58 -29.41 9.67 -1.07
CA THR A 58 -29.75 9.09 0.24
C THR A 58 -30.77 7.97 0.16
N GLU A 59 -31.65 7.99 -0.85
CA GLU A 59 -32.68 6.96 -1.03
C GLU A 59 -32.05 5.65 -1.48
N GLU A 60 -31.22 5.72 -2.51
CA GLU A 60 -30.48 4.56 -3.05
C GLU A 60 -29.24 4.22 -2.22
N LYS A 61 -28.84 5.08 -1.28
CA LYS A 61 -27.61 4.97 -0.47
C LYS A 61 -26.35 4.88 -1.33
N ILE A 62 -26.32 5.65 -2.43
CA ILE A 62 -25.22 5.68 -3.38
C ILE A 62 -24.50 7.02 -3.28
N LEU A 63 -23.17 6.97 -3.28
CA LEU A 63 -22.30 8.13 -3.41
C LEU A 63 -21.59 8.07 -4.76
N LYS A 64 -21.74 9.12 -5.56
CA LYS A 64 -21.02 9.34 -6.81
C LYS A 64 -20.15 10.58 -6.66
N GLY A 65 -19.12 10.71 -7.50
CA GLY A 65 -18.30 11.89 -7.43
C GLY A 65 -17.14 11.89 -8.40
N THR A 66 -16.44 13.02 -8.41
CA THR A 66 -15.19 13.22 -9.14
C THR A 66 -14.18 13.85 -8.20
N ALA A 67 -12.97 13.30 -8.19
CA ALA A 67 -11.83 13.87 -7.48
C ALA A 67 -10.79 14.31 -8.51
N LYS A 68 -10.45 15.59 -8.52
CA LYS A 68 -9.32 16.15 -9.27
C LYS A 68 -8.21 16.49 -8.29
N LEU A 69 -7.04 15.91 -8.51
CA LEU A 69 -5.85 16.14 -7.70
C LEU A 69 -4.84 16.95 -8.51
N THR A 70 -4.17 17.90 -7.86
CA THR A 70 -2.99 18.57 -8.41
C THR A 70 -1.79 18.15 -7.57
N ALA A 71 -0.78 17.60 -8.23
CA ALA A 71 0.36 16.98 -7.58
C ALA A 71 1.65 17.21 -8.34
N THR A 72 2.78 17.17 -7.65
CA THR A 72 4.11 17.09 -8.25
C THR A 72 4.82 15.82 -7.84
N LYS A 73 5.51 15.18 -8.78
CA LYS A 73 6.35 14.01 -8.51
C LYS A 73 7.78 14.46 -8.31
N ASN A 74 8.43 13.95 -7.27
CA ASN A 74 9.83 14.21 -7.01
C ASN A 74 10.69 13.48 -8.06
N PRO A 75 11.39 14.20 -8.96
CA PRO A 75 12.13 13.58 -10.06
C PRO A 75 13.34 12.75 -9.58
N LYS A 76 13.82 12.97 -8.35
CA LYS A 76 14.99 12.27 -7.80
C LYS A 76 14.67 10.86 -7.31
N LEU A 77 13.39 10.51 -7.19
CA LEU A 77 12.93 9.26 -6.61
C LEU A 77 12.13 8.41 -7.60
N ASP A 78 12.30 8.64 -8.91
CA ASP A 78 11.52 8.01 -9.98
C ASP A 78 11.83 6.50 -10.11
N LEU A 79 11.32 5.73 -9.15
CA LEU A 79 11.54 4.29 -9.04
C LEU A 79 10.57 3.50 -9.94
N ASN A 80 9.46 4.12 -10.37
CA ASN A 80 8.44 3.55 -11.27
C ASN A 80 7.53 4.66 -11.84
N SER A 81 7.06 4.50 -13.09
CA SER A 81 6.07 5.36 -13.76
C SER A 81 4.63 5.22 -13.22
N GLU A 82 4.46 4.92 -11.93
CA GLU A 82 3.15 4.72 -11.31
C GLU A 82 2.94 5.68 -10.15
N LEU A 83 1.70 6.17 -10.03
CA LEU A 83 1.18 6.94 -8.90
C LEU A 83 0.31 6.04 -8.04
N GLU A 84 0.61 5.94 -6.75
CA GLU A 84 -0.21 5.19 -5.79
C GLU A 84 -1.09 6.14 -4.96
N LEU A 85 -2.39 5.85 -4.90
CA LEU A 85 -3.36 6.56 -4.06
C LEU A 85 -4.16 5.59 -3.19
N ASN A 86 -4.62 6.08 -2.03
CA ASN A 86 -5.56 5.34 -1.20
C ASN A 86 -6.99 5.61 -1.68
N LEU A 87 -7.79 4.55 -1.87
CA LEU A 87 -9.20 4.63 -2.22
C LEU A 87 -9.98 3.53 -1.50
N TYR A 88 -11.04 3.89 -0.78
CA TYR A 88 -11.89 2.91 -0.07
C TYR A 88 -12.42 1.83 -1.01
N ASP A 89 -12.30 0.57 -0.59
CA ASP A 89 -12.64 -0.63 -1.36
C ASP A 89 -14.10 -0.70 -1.83
N ASN A 90 -15.01 -0.04 -1.12
CA ASN A 90 -16.42 0.11 -1.48
C ASN A 90 -16.71 1.17 -2.56
N LEU A 91 -15.72 1.94 -3.02
CA LEU A 91 -15.86 2.87 -4.15
C LEU A 91 -15.47 2.20 -5.45
N ILE A 92 -16.18 2.46 -6.55
CA ILE A 92 -15.84 1.92 -7.88
C ILE A 92 -15.25 3.05 -8.73
N VAL A 93 -14.13 2.79 -9.39
CA VAL A 93 -13.50 3.75 -10.32
C VAL A 93 -14.09 3.54 -11.71
N SER A 94 -14.76 4.56 -12.25
CA SER A 94 -15.30 4.52 -13.61
C SER A 94 -14.27 4.93 -14.67
N SER A 95 -13.45 5.93 -14.37
CA SER A 95 -12.36 6.40 -15.25
C SER A 95 -11.30 7.17 -14.47
N ILE A 96 -10.10 7.26 -15.04
CA ILE A 96 -9.01 8.09 -14.54
C ILE A 96 -8.39 8.83 -15.71
N LYS A 97 -8.07 10.10 -15.48
CA LYS A 97 -7.31 10.93 -16.41
C LYS A 97 -6.08 11.51 -15.73
N VAL A 98 -4.97 11.52 -16.44
CA VAL A 98 -3.74 12.24 -16.07
C VAL A 98 -3.49 13.27 -17.17
N ASN A 99 -3.43 14.56 -16.81
CA ASN A 99 -3.28 15.66 -17.77
C ASN A 99 -4.28 15.54 -18.95
N ASP A 100 -5.56 15.38 -18.61
CA ASP A 100 -6.70 15.23 -19.53
C ASP A 100 -6.69 14.00 -20.47
N THR A 101 -5.67 13.15 -20.36
CA THR A 101 -5.55 11.90 -21.12
C THR A 101 -6.00 10.71 -20.27
N ASN A 102 -6.76 9.78 -20.86
CA ASN A 102 -7.17 8.57 -20.16
C ASN A 102 -5.95 7.75 -19.73
N ALA A 103 -5.92 7.36 -18.46
CA ALA A 103 -4.83 6.60 -17.87
C ALA A 103 -5.28 5.18 -17.52
N ALA A 104 -4.41 4.21 -17.79
CA ALA A 104 -4.58 2.87 -17.28
C ALA A 104 -4.35 2.86 -15.76
N TYR A 105 -5.08 2.02 -15.06
CA TYR A 105 -4.91 1.83 -13.62
C TYR A 105 -5.13 0.39 -13.21
N SER A 106 -4.59 0.03 -12.06
CA SER A 106 -4.87 -1.24 -11.39
C SER A 106 -5.23 -0.99 -9.94
N ARG A 107 -5.81 -2.00 -9.29
CA ARG A 107 -6.28 -1.87 -7.91
C ARG A 107 -5.95 -3.12 -7.11
N ASN A 108 -5.49 -2.89 -5.87
CA ASN A 108 -5.37 -3.93 -4.86
C ASN A 108 -6.02 -3.43 -3.57
N LYS A 109 -7.21 -3.94 -3.25
CA LYS A 109 -8.00 -3.51 -2.08
C LYS A 109 -8.18 -1.99 -2.04
N ASN A 110 -7.58 -1.34 -1.04
CA ASN A 110 -7.66 0.09 -0.80
C ASN A 110 -6.56 0.91 -1.52
N ARG A 111 -5.74 0.26 -2.35
CA ARG A 111 -4.65 0.89 -3.11
C ARG A 111 -5.00 0.96 -4.59
N LEU A 112 -4.89 2.16 -5.14
CA LEU A 112 -5.09 2.48 -6.54
C LEU A 112 -3.74 2.82 -7.16
N PHE A 113 -3.35 2.14 -8.23
CA PHE A 113 -2.10 2.36 -8.94
C PHE A 113 -2.42 2.91 -10.34
N ILE A 114 -2.03 4.14 -10.60
CA ILE A 114 -2.30 4.87 -11.84
C ILE A 114 -1.02 4.90 -12.67
N LYS A 115 -1.07 4.43 -13.91
CA LYS A 115 0.07 4.48 -14.83
C LYS A 115 0.16 5.89 -15.43
N SER A 116 1.31 6.53 -15.29
CA SER A 116 1.61 7.87 -15.80
C SER A 116 2.58 7.83 -16.98
#